data_AF-A0AAJ5VUZ8-F1
#
_entry.id   AF-A0AAJ5VUZ8-F1
#
_cell.length_a   1.000
_cell.length_b   1.000
_cell.length_c   1.000
_cell.angle_alpha   90.00
_cell.angle_beta   90.00
_cell.angle_gamma   90.00
#
_symmetry.space_group_name_H-M   'P 1'
#
loop_
_entity.id
_entity.type
_entity.pdbx_description
1 polymer ?
#
loop_
_entity_poly.entity_id
_entity_poly.type
_entity_poly.pdbx_seq_one_letter_code
_entity_poly.pdbx_strand_id
1 'polypeptide(L)' 'MALPNSAQIRAARALLGWSQPKVSAMAGVAVNTLSRFESGRRPLTDRTLRDIERVFEENGISFARNGRTVVVSLLQAEEE' A
#
# COMPACT_ATOMS: atom_id res chain seq x y z
N MET A 1 9.01 9.71 7.84
CA MET A 1 7.71 9.09 7.49
C MET A 1 7.71 7.64 7.95
N ALA A 2 6.62 7.16 8.52
CA ALA A 2 6.50 5.75 8.92
C ALA A 2 5.94 4.96 7.73
N LEU A 3 6.61 3.87 7.33
CA LEU A 3 6.20 3.04 6.21
C LEU A 3 4.87 2.33 6.50
N PRO A 4 4.05 2.06 5.46
CA PRO A 4 2.76 1.41 5.64
C PRO A 4 2.93 -0.03 6.13
N ASN A 5 2.10 -0.42 7.08
CA ASN A 5 2.04 -1.79 7.58
C ASN A 5 1.13 -2.68 6.72
N SER A 6 1.10 -3.97 7.03
CA SER A 6 0.31 -4.96 6.28
C SER A 6 -1.19 -4.68 6.26
N ALA A 7 -1.77 -4.07 7.30
CA ALA A 7 -3.17 -3.69 7.32
C ALA A 7 -3.45 -2.50 6.41
N GLN A 8 -2.55 -1.51 6.39
CA GLN A 8 -2.65 -0.31 5.54
C GLN A 8 -2.51 -0.66 4.06
N ILE A 9 -1.60 -1.58 3.71
CA ILE A 9 -1.48 -2.09 2.34
C ILE A 9 -2.75 -2.82 1.89
N ARG A 10 -3.34 -3.65 2.76
CA ARG A 10 -4.64 -4.30 2.47
C ARG A 10 -5.76 -3.28 2.29
N ALA A 11 -5.81 -2.24 3.13
CA ALA A 11 -6.80 -1.17 3.03
C ALA A 11 -6.65 -0.40 1.71
N ALA A 12 -5.43 0.03 1.36
CA ALA A 12 -5.14 0.72 0.09
C ALA A 12 -5.57 -0.12 -1.11
N ARG A 13 -5.26 -1.43 -1.08
CA ARG A 13 -5.67 -2.36 -2.12
C ARG A 13 -7.19 -2.50 -2.22
N ALA A 14 -7.90 -2.54 -1.10
CA ALA A 14 -9.36 -2.60 -1.07
C ALA A 14 -9.99 -1.31 -1.62
N LEU A 15 -9.46 -0.14 -1.27
CA LEU A 15 -9.92 1.16 -1.77
C LEU A 15 -9.81 1.27 -3.29
N LEU A 16 -8.72 0.73 -3.88
CA LEU A 16 -8.54 0.69 -5.34
C LEU A 16 -9.23 -0.50 -6.03
N GLY A 17 -9.81 -1.44 -5.27
CA GLY A 17 -10.35 -2.68 -5.84
C GLY A 17 -9.30 -3.58 -6.49
N TRP A 18 -8.04 -3.51 -6.06
CA TRP A 18 -6.93 -4.24 -6.68
C TRP A 18 -6.73 -5.64 -6.10
N SER A 19 -6.18 -6.54 -6.91
CA SER A 19 -5.74 -7.87 -6.50
C SER A 19 -4.26 -7.86 -6.07
N GLN A 20 -3.82 -8.84 -5.27
CA GLN A 20 -2.40 -8.98 -4.92
C GLN A 20 -1.51 -9.11 -6.18
N PRO A 21 -1.86 -9.90 -7.22
CA PRO A 21 -1.09 -9.95 -8.47
C PRO A 21 -0.92 -8.58 -9.13
N LYS A 22 -1.93 -7.72 -9.11
CA LYS A 22 -1.84 -6.37 -9.71
C LYS A 22 -0.81 -5.51 -8.98
N VAL A 23 -0.88 -5.45 -7.65
CA VAL A 23 0.10 -4.71 -6.82
C VAL A 23 1.50 -5.26 -7.04
N SER A 24 1.64 -6.59 -7.05
CA SER A 24 2.90 -7.28 -7.31
C SER A 24 3.55 -6.94 -8.65
N ALA A 25 2.76 -6.90 -9.73
CA ALA A 25 3.24 -6.54 -11.05
C ALA A 25 3.71 -5.08 -11.10
N MET A 26 2.94 -4.16 -10.50
CA MET A 26 3.26 -2.74 -10.48
C MET A 26 4.49 -2.41 -9.62
N ALA A 27 4.59 -3.02 -8.43
CA ALA A 27 5.66 -2.76 -7.47
C ALA A 27 6.92 -3.62 -7.69
N GLY A 28 6.92 -4.54 -8.65
CA GLY A 28 8.05 -5.43 -8.92
C GLY A 28 8.33 -6.43 -7.79
N VAL A 29 7.30 -6.90 -7.09
CA VAL A 29 7.41 -7.82 -5.94
C VAL A 29 6.67 -9.11 -6.22
N ALA A 30 7.27 -10.27 -5.92
CA ALA A 30 6.61 -11.56 -6.08
C ALA A 30 5.29 -11.65 -5.28
N VAL A 31 4.24 -12.22 -5.87
CA VAL A 31 2.90 -12.34 -5.25
C VAL A 31 2.93 -13.06 -3.90
N ASN A 32 3.72 -14.13 -3.79
CA ASN A 32 3.89 -14.88 -2.53
C ASN A 32 4.55 -14.02 -1.44
N THR A 33 5.48 -13.12 -1.83
CA THR A 33 6.13 -12.18 -0.90
C THR A 33 5.13 -11.16 -0.36
N LEU A 34 4.32 -10.55 -1.24
CA LEU A 34 3.25 -9.65 -0.83
C LEU A 34 2.20 -10.36 0.05
N SER A 35 1.81 -11.58 -0.33
CA SER A 35 0.84 -12.39 0.43
C SER A 35 1.31 -12.68 1.86
N ARG A 36 2.59 -13.10 2.02
CA ARG A 36 3.19 -13.36 3.35
C ARG A 36 3.30 -12.10 4.20
N PHE A 37 3.54 -10.96 3.57
CA PHE A 37 3.54 -9.67 4.24
C PHE A 37 2.14 -9.26 4.70
N GLU A 38 1.14 -9.30 3.81
CA GLU A 38 -0.25 -8.99 4.13
C GLU A 38 -0.81 -9.90 5.24
N SER A 39 -0.36 -11.15 5.31
CA SER A 39 -0.73 -12.11 6.38
C SER A 39 0.09 -11.97 7.67
N GLY A 40 1.02 -11.01 7.76
CA GLY A 40 1.89 -10.81 8.92
C GLY A 40 2.93 -11.91 9.17
N ARG A 41 3.14 -12.81 8.20
CA ARG A 41 4.07 -13.95 8.33
C ARG A 41 5.52 -13.55 8.09
N ARG A 42 5.77 -12.48 7.35
CA ARG A 42 7.13 -11.99 7.06
C ARG A 42 7.13 -10.47 6.83
N PRO A 43 8.03 -9.72 7.48
CA PRO A 43 8.20 -8.30 7.16
C PRO A 43 8.88 -8.14 5.79
N LEU A 44 8.60 -7.02 5.14
CA LEU A 44 9.33 -6.58 3.94
C LEU A 44 10.47 -5.65 4.33
N THR A 45 11.42 -5.49 3.42
CA THR A 45 12.47 -4.47 3.58
C THR A 45 11.86 -3.08 3.39
N ASP A 46 12.46 -2.07 4.02
CA ASP A 46 12.06 -0.67 3.85
C ASP A 46 12.04 -0.24 2.38
N ARG A 47 13.02 -0.71 1.58
CA ARG A 47 13.06 -0.43 0.14
C ARG A 47 11.80 -0.95 -0.56
N THR A 48 11.47 -2.23 -0.36
CA THR A 48 10.29 -2.85 -0.96
C THR A 48 8.99 -2.20 -0.50
N LEU A 49 8.91 -1.78 0.77
CA LEU A 49 7.74 -1.04 1.27
C LEU A 49 7.58 0.31 0.60
N ARG A 50 8.67 1.05 0.36
CA ARG A 50 8.64 2.32 -0.39
C ARG A 50 8.19 2.11 -1.83
N ASP A 51 8.66 1.05 -2.49
CA ASP A 51 8.26 0.73 -3.86
C ASP A 51 6.74 0.46 -3.94
N ILE A 52 6.19 -0.27 -2.96
CA ILE A 52 4.75 -0.53 -2.85
C ILE A 52 3.97 0.74 -2.49
N GLU A 53 4.42 1.50 -1.50
CA GLU A 53 3.82 2.77 -1.06
C GLU A 53 3.69 3.74 -2.24
N ARG A 54 4.77 3.92 -3.00
CA ARG A 54 4.83 4.77 -4.18
C ARG A 54 3.81 4.35 -5.25
N VAL A 55 3.69 3.05 -5.54
CA VAL A 55 2.70 2.55 -6.50
C VAL A 55 1.28 2.92 -6.10
N PHE A 56 0.96 2.83 -4.80
CA PHE A 56 -0.34 3.24 -4.30
C PHE A 56 -0.52 4.76 -4.40
N GLU A 57 0.48 5.54 -4.01
CA GLU A 57 0.44 7.01 -4.08
C GLU A 57 0.26 7.54 -5.49
N GLU A 58 1.00 6.98 -6.46
CA GLU A 58 0.86 7.31 -7.89
C GLU A 58 -0.52 6.95 -8.47
N ASN A 59 -1.29 6.11 -7.77
CA ASN A 59 -2.64 5.69 -8.17
C ASN A 59 -3.73 6.27 -7.25
N GLY A 60 -3.43 7.38 -6.58
CA GLY A 60 -4.42 8.17 -5.86
C GLY A 60 -4.68 7.70 -4.43
N ILE A 61 -3.84 6.86 -3.84
CA ILE A 61 -3.90 6.59 -2.39
C ILE A 61 -3.02 7.60 -1.65
N SER A 62 -3.42 8.02 -0.45
CA SER A 62 -2.57 8.79 0.45
C SER A 62 -2.39 8.05 1.77
N PHE A 63 -1.13 7.93 2.21
CA PHE A 63 -0.77 7.46 3.54
C PHE A 63 -0.38 8.64 4.43
N ALA A 64 -1.35 9.18 5.17
CA ALA A 64 -1.14 10.38 5.98
C ALA A 64 -1.06 10.05 7.48
N ARG A 65 -0.05 10.57 8.16
CA ARG A 65 0.04 10.47 9.63
C ARG A 65 -0.78 11.57 10.29
N ASN A 66 -1.73 11.20 11.14
CA ASN A 66 -2.52 12.12 11.96
C ASN A 66 -2.26 11.84 13.45
N GLY A 67 -1.26 12.52 14.03
CA GLY A 67 -0.84 12.29 15.41
C GLY A 67 -0.36 10.85 15.65
N ARG A 68 -1.16 10.06 16.37
CA ARG A 68 -0.88 8.64 16.68
C ARG A 68 -1.47 7.67 15.66
N THR A 69 -2.25 8.15 14.69
CA THR A 69 -2.87 7.31 13.65
C THR A 69 -2.20 7.53 12.30
N VAL A 70 -2.38 6.57 11.41
CA VAL A 70 -2.06 6.69 9.99
C VAL A 70 -3.32 6.35 9.23
N VAL A 71 -3.74 7.28 8.38
CA VAL A 71 -4.96 7.22 7.58
C VAL A 71 -4.58 6.79 6.17
N VAL A 72 -5.38 5.87 5.61
CA VAL A 72 -5.32 5.49 4.20
C VAL A 72 -6.56 6.05 3.53
N SER A 73 -6.40 6.96 2.58
CA SER A 73 -7.51 7.59 1.86
C SER A 73 -7.33 7.47 0.34
N LEU A 74 -8.45 7.42 -0.38
CA LEU A 74 -8.49 7.58 -1.82
C LEU A 74 -8.66 9.07 -2.12
N LEU A 75 -7.73 9.65 -2.87
CA LEU A 75 -7.81 11.02 -3.36
C LEU A 75 -8.91 11.08 -4.42
N GLN A 76 -9.89 11.94 -4.19
CA GLN A 76 -10.90 12.25 -5.19
C GLN A 76 -10.27 13.24 -6.17
N ALA A 77 -10.49 13.06 -7.47
CA ALA A 77 -10.28 14.16 -8.40
C ALA A 77 -11.29 15.25 -8.01
N GLU A 78 -10.83 16.46 -7.75
CA GLU A 78 -11.72 17.62 -7.65
C GLU A 78 -12.42 17.73 -9.01
N GLU A 79 -13.71 17.46 -9.06
CA GLU A 79 -14.52 17.83 -10.22
C GLU A 79 -14.57 19.36 -10.24
N GLU A 80 -13.92 19.97 -11.23
CA GLU A 80 -13.92 21.41 -11.50
C GLU A 80 -15.27 21.88 -12.08
#